data_AF-A4V8Y1-F1
#
_entry.id   AF-A4V8Y1-F1
#
_cell.length_a   1.000
_cell.length_b   1.000
_cell.length_c   1.000
_cell.angle_alpha   90.00
_cell.angle_beta   90.00
_cell.angle_gamma   90.00
#
_symmetry.space_group_name_H-M   'P 1'
#
loop_
_entity.id
_entity.type
_entity.pdbx_description
1 polymer ?
#
loop_
_entity_poly.entity_id
_entity_poly.type
_entity_poly.pdbx_seq_one_letter_code
_entity_poly.pdbx_strand_id
1 'polypeptide(L)'
;LPLLASSGGVIGRYCDQPEMFPGVAHFHTLRINQPMGHFYKTDFLESLMELWERRGSGITNMHGSTGDIIFIGTSTPQLEEVFYELTHNLNQDLGGSGSNLRTPSDCMGESMCEYACYDTQEICYQLTMEYQDELHESCQGIFVVINRGRRIFRK
;
A
#
# COMPACT_ATOMS: atom_id res chain seq x y z
N LEU A 1 11.13 -5.85 -7.34
CA LEU A 1 12.32 -5.49 -6.51
C LEU A 1 12.38 -6.40 -5.29
N PRO A 2 13.50 -6.57 -4.56
CA PRO A 2 13.54 -7.07 -3.17
C PRO A 2 13.11 -5.96 -2.19
N LEU A 3 12.55 -6.28 -1.00
CA LEU A 3 12.04 -5.26 -0.06
C LEU A 3 13.18 -4.38 0.47
N LEU A 4 14.39 -4.92 0.63
CA LEU A 4 15.62 -4.17 0.88
C LEU A 4 15.92 -3.04 -0.14
N ALA A 5 15.36 -3.10 -1.35
CA ALA A 5 15.49 -2.04 -2.35
C ALA A 5 14.38 -0.98 -2.25
N SER A 6 13.29 -1.24 -1.51
CA SER A 6 12.26 -0.23 -1.24
C SER A 6 12.57 0.46 0.09
N SER A 7 12.65 1.79 0.05
CA SER A 7 12.83 2.61 1.26
C SER A 7 11.52 2.88 2.02
N GLY A 8 10.39 2.35 1.52
CA GLY A 8 9.04 2.60 2.04
C GLY A 8 8.10 1.40 1.93
N GLY A 9 6.87 1.57 2.41
CA GLY A 9 5.81 0.55 2.39
C GLY A 9 5.61 -0.19 3.72
N VAL A 10 6.58 -0.14 4.63
CA VAL A 10 6.49 -0.76 5.96
C VAL A 10 6.62 0.30 7.06
N ILE A 11 5.68 0.29 8.00
CA ILE A 11 5.71 1.13 9.20
C ILE A 11 6.03 0.24 10.40
N GLY A 12 7.26 0.33 10.88
CA GLY A 12 7.70 -0.35 12.09
C GLY A 12 6.99 0.20 13.34
N ARG A 13 6.37 -0.68 14.11
CA ARG A 13 5.86 -0.40 15.46
C ARG A 13 6.29 -1.50 16.43
N TYR A 14 6.60 -1.08 17.65
CA TYR A 14 6.98 -1.93 18.76
C TYR A 14 6.11 -1.59 19.97
N CYS A 15 5.71 -2.61 20.73
CA CYS A 15 5.00 -2.42 21.99
C CYS A 15 5.95 -1.86 23.06
N ASP A 16 5.45 -0.95 23.89
CA ASP A 16 6.18 -0.36 25.01
C ASP A 16 6.32 -1.33 26.20
N GLN A 17 5.52 -2.40 26.23
CA GLN A 17 5.52 -3.44 27.28
C GLN A 17 5.63 -4.85 26.68
N PRO A 18 6.78 -5.18 26.05
CA PRO A 18 6.96 -6.45 25.33
C PRO A 18 6.89 -7.69 26.23
N GLU A 19 7.24 -7.56 27.52
CA GLU A 19 7.17 -8.68 28.47
C GLU A 19 5.72 -9.06 28.83
N MET A 20 4.84 -8.07 28.92
CA MET A 20 3.41 -8.28 29.22
C MET A 20 2.63 -8.72 27.98
N PHE A 21 3.01 -8.22 26.80
CA PHE A 21 2.34 -8.53 25.54
C PHE A 21 3.32 -9.01 24.47
N PRO A 22 3.93 -10.20 24.64
CA PRO A 22 4.97 -10.69 23.73
C PRO A 22 4.46 -10.90 22.29
N GLY A 23 3.18 -11.20 22.10
CA GLY A 23 2.58 -11.39 20.78
C GLY A 23 2.52 -10.13 19.91
N VAL A 24 2.64 -8.94 20.50
CA VAL A 24 2.66 -7.65 19.79
C VAL A 24 3.95 -6.88 20.02
N ALA A 25 5.00 -7.54 20.52
CA ALA A 25 6.32 -6.94 20.69
C ALA A 25 6.81 -6.31 19.37
N HIS A 26 6.59 -7.00 18.26
CA HIS A 26 6.73 -6.48 16.90
C HIS A 26 5.34 -6.46 16.25
N PHE A 27 4.87 -5.27 15.85
CA PHE A 27 3.53 -5.11 15.28
C PHE A 27 3.55 -4.19 14.07
N HIS A 28 4.37 -4.57 13.09
CA HIS A 28 4.62 -3.75 11.90
C HIS A 28 3.40 -3.71 10.98
N THR A 29 3.20 -2.59 10.32
CA THR A 29 2.11 -2.39 9.35
C THR A 29 2.69 -2.37 7.93
N LEU A 30 2.13 -3.14 7.01
CA LEU A 30 2.46 -3.08 5.59
C LEU A 30 1.36 -2.37 4.82
N ARG A 31 1.76 -1.54 3.87
CA ARG A 31 0.88 -0.88 2.90
C ARG A 31 1.00 -1.62 1.57
N ILE A 32 -0.11 -2.12 1.08
CA ILE A 32 -0.20 -2.77 -0.24
C ILE A 32 -0.93 -1.81 -1.17
N ASN A 33 -0.36 -1.64 -2.37
CA ASN A 33 -0.94 -0.78 -3.39
C ASN A 33 -2.29 -1.35 -3.84
N GLN A 34 -3.33 -0.51 -3.89
CA GLN A 34 -4.68 -0.92 -4.26
C GLN A 34 -4.93 -0.82 -5.77
N PRO A 35 -5.83 -1.63 -6.34
CA PRO A 35 -6.37 -1.39 -7.68
C PRO A 35 -7.15 -0.06 -7.73
N MET A 36 -7.08 0.61 -8.88
CA MET A 36 -7.75 1.88 -9.12
C MET A 36 -9.27 1.75 -8.95
N GLY A 37 -9.89 2.78 -8.36
CA GLY A 37 -11.31 2.77 -8.03
C GLY A 37 -11.73 1.76 -6.94
N HIS A 38 -10.79 1.03 -6.31
CA HIS A 38 -11.05 0.04 -5.26
C HIS A 38 -12.01 -1.09 -5.69
N PHE A 39 -11.94 -1.52 -6.95
CA PHE A 39 -12.70 -2.68 -7.44
C PHE A 39 -11.92 -3.98 -7.23
N TYR A 40 -12.59 -5.00 -6.68
CA TYR A 40 -11.98 -6.28 -6.36
C TYR A 40 -12.79 -7.45 -6.91
N LYS A 41 -12.08 -8.52 -7.27
CA LYS A 41 -12.66 -9.86 -7.39
C LYS A 41 -12.51 -10.59 -6.06
N THR A 42 -13.47 -11.45 -5.72
CA THR A 42 -13.46 -12.27 -4.50
C THR A 42 -12.18 -13.08 -4.39
N ASP A 43 -11.79 -13.75 -5.47
CA ASP A 43 -10.63 -14.65 -5.53
C ASP A 43 -9.32 -13.92 -5.17
N PHE A 44 -9.21 -12.65 -5.56
CA PHE A 44 -8.06 -11.81 -5.23
C PHE A 44 -8.01 -11.46 -3.73
N LEU A 45 -9.16 -11.09 -3.14
CA LEU A 45 -9.23 -10.79 -1.72
C LEU A 45 -8.99 -12.03 -0.87
N GLU A 46 -9.54 -13.18 -1.26
CA GLU A 46 -9.30 -14.47 -0.60
C GLU A 46 -7.81 -14.81 -0.61
N SER A 47 -7.14 -14.67 -1.77
CA SER A 47 -5.70 -14.92 -1.90
C SER A 47 -4.85 -13.98 -1.01
N LEU A 48 -5.26 -12.71 -0.87
CA LEU A 48 -4.60 -11.77 0.05
C LEU A 48 -4.82 -12.14 1.52
N MET A 49 -6.02 -12.57 1.89
CA MET A 49 -6.32 -12.97 3.27
C MET A 49 -5.62 -14.28 3.64
N GLU A 50 -5.54 -15.26 2.74
CA GLU A 50 -4.79 -16.50 2.96
C GLU A 50 -3.31 -16.24 3.25
N LEU A 51 -2.70 -15.32 2.50
CA LEU A 51 -1.33 -14.87 2.76
C LEU A 51 -1.21 -14.21 4.14
N TRP A 52 -2.15 -13.31 4.47
CA TRP A 52 -2.07 -12.53 5.69
C TRP A 52 -2.37 -13.33 6.95
N GLU A 53 -3.26 -14.32 6.88
CA GLU A 53 -3.54 -15.26 7.96
C GLU A 53 -2.29 -16.11 8.28
N ARG A 54 -1.54 -16.53 7.25
CA ARG A 54 -0.34 -17.35 7.41
C ARG A 54 0.85 -16.59 8.03
N ARG A 55 0.99 -15.30 7.71
CA ARG A 55 2.24 -14.54 7.97
C ARG A 55 2.07 -13.24 8.75
N GLY A 56 0.83 -12.86 9.06
CA GLY A 56 0.48 -11.66 9.80
C GLY A 56 -0.42 -11.97 10.99
N SER A 57 -1.16 -10.95 11.42
CA SER A 57 -2.10 -11.07 12.53
C SER A 57 -3.53 -11.44 12.12
N GLY A 58 -3.81 -11.50 10.81
CA GLY A 58 -5.17 -11.58 10.26
C GLY A 58 -5.96 -10.25 10.30
N ILE A 59 -5.44 -9.20 10.94
CA ILE A 59 -6.11 -7.90 11.07
C ILE A 59 -5.72 -6.99 9.90
N THR A 60 -6.71 -6.33 9.30
CA THR A 60 -6.52 -5.43 8.17
C THR A 60 -7.34 -4.15 8.30
N ASN A 61 -6.91 -3.07 7.63
CA ASN A 61 -7.80 -1.94 7.31
C ASN A 61 -8.04 -1.90 5.80
N MET A 62 -9.31 -1.89 5.42
CA MET A 62 -9.80 -1.74 4.06
C MET A 62 -10.59 -0.43 3.96
N HIS A 63 -9.98 0.72 3.68
CA HIS A 63 -8.60 1.00 3.28
C HIS A 63 -7.95 2.06 4.19
N GLY A 64 -6.65 2.26 4.04
CA GLY A 64 -5.96 3.44 4.57
C GLY A 64 -6.49 4.72 3.91
N SER A 65 -6.40 5.86 4.62
CA SER A 65 -6.96 7.13 4.11
C SER A 65 -6.33 7.63 2.81
N THR A 66 -5.11 7.19 2.50
CA THR A 66 -4.45 7.48 1.21
C THR A 66 -4.97 6.59 0.08
N GLY A 67 -5.47 5.39 0.39
CA GLY A 67 -5.95 4.41 -0.60
C GLY A 67 -5.43 3.00 -0.36
N ASP A 68 -4.29 2.85 0.32
CA ASP A 68 -3.60 1.55 0.48
C ASP A 68 -4.47 0.49 1.19
N ILE A 69 -4.32 -0.78 0.80
CA ILE A 69 -4.73 -1.91 1.65
C ILE A 69 -3.72 -2.01 2.79
N ILE A 70 -4.21 -2.13 4.03
CA ILE A 70 -3.33 -2.12 5.21
C ILE A 70 -3.35 -3.48 5.88
N PHE A 71 -2.20 -4.13 5.90
CA PHE A 71 -1.94 -5.32 6.70
C PHE A 71 -1.37 -4.91 8.05
N ILE A 72 -2.09 -5.20 9.14
CA ILE A 72 -1.78 -4.68 10.48
C ILE A 72 -1.18 -5.78 11.34
N GLY A 73 0.10 -5.67 11.68
CA GLY A 73 0.73 -6.56 12.64
C GLY A 73 1.40 -7.75 11.99
N THR A 74 2.72 -7.65 11.84
CA THR A 74 3.62 -8.79 11.61
C THR A 74 4.98 -8.52 12.25
N SER A 75 5.86 -9.50 12.18
CA SER A 75 7.22 -9.46 12.72
C SER A 75 8.24 -9.14 11.62
N THR A 76 9.40 -8.61 12.00
CA THR A 76 10.48 -8.23 11.07
C THR A 76 10.92 -9.37 10.13
N PRO A 77 11.08 -10.63 10.58
CA PRO A 77 11.50 -11.73 9.70
C PRO A 77 10.46 -12.09 8.62
N GLN A 78 9.17 -11.78 8.85
CA GLN A 78 8.11 -12.09 7.90
C GLN A 78 7.97 -11.04 6.78
N LEU A 79 8.62 -9.87 6.90
CA LEU A 79 8.43 -8.77 5.95
C LEU A 79 8.87 -9.14 4.52
N GLU A 80 10.08 -9.68 4.37
CA GLU A 80 10.61 -10.12 3.08
C GLU A 80 9.78 -11.27 2.50
N GLU A 81 9.32 -12.19 3.35
CA GLU A 81 8.51 -13.34 2.96
C GLU A 81 7.13 -12.94 2.43
N VAL A 82 6.45 -12.03 3.13
CA VAL A 82 5.16 -11.48 2.70
C VAL A 82 5.34 -10.73 1.39
N PHE A 83 6.39 -9.92 1.28
CA PHE A 83 6.68 -9.17 0.08
C PHE A 83 7.02 -10.06 -1.12
N TYR A 84 7.77 -11.14 -0.92
CA TYR A 84 8.06 -12.12 -1.95
C TYR A 84 6.78 -12.78 -2.48
N GLU A 85 5.88 -13.25 -1.60
CA GLU A 85 4.61 -13.85 -2.03
C GLU A 85 3.67 -12.82 -2.69
N LEU A 86 3.61 -11.58 -2.21
CA LEU A 86 2.84 -10.50 -2.84
C LEU A 86 3.27 -10.27 -4.29
N THR A 87 4.58 -10.16 -4.52
CA THR A 87 5.13 -9.83 -5.84
C THR A 87 5.12 -11.03 -6.80
N HIS A 88 5.53 -12.22 -6.33
CA HIS A 88 5.71 -13.39 -7.20
C HIS A 88 4.41 -14.17 -7.44
N ASN A 89 3.52 -14.24 -6.45
CA ASN A 89 2.29 -15.04 -6.55
C ASN A 89 1.07 -14.18 -6.89
N LEU A 90 0.97 -12.98 -6.30
CA LEU A 90 -0.21 -12.12 -6.42
C LEU A 90 -0.03 -10.97 -7.39
N ASN A 91 1.18 -10.76 -7.91
CA ASN A 91 1.52 -9.63 -8.78
C ASN A 91 1.04 -8.29 -8.20
N GLN A 92 1.27 -8.11 -6.89
CA GLN A 92 0.96 -6.89 -6.14
C GLN A 92 2.22 -6.32 -5.52
N ASP A 93 2.27 -4.99 -5.49
CA ASP A 93 3.40 -4.25 -4.94
C ASP A 93 3.01 -3.49 -3.66
N LEU A 94 4.01 -2.99 -2.96
CA LEU A 94 3.83 -2.17 -1.78
C LEU A 94 3.44 -0.75 -2.16
N GLY A 95 2.67 -0.13 -1.25
CA GLY A 95 2.35 1.28 -1.29
C GLY A 95 3.46 2.15 -0.75
N GLY A 96 3.28 3.47 -0.86
CA GLY A 96 4.27 4.46 -0.43
C GLY A 96 4.21 4.80 1.07
N SER A 97 5.36 4.95 1.71
CA SER A 97 5.51 5.56 3.04
C SER A 97 6.86 6.25 3.20
N GLY A 98 6.91 7.32 4.00
CA GLY A 98 8.14 8.11 4.19
C GLY A 98 8.10 9.44 3.42
N SER A 99 9.27 9.98 3.09
CA SER A 99 9.39 11.25 2.35
C SER A 99 9.52 10.97 0.85
N ASN A 100 8.44 10.46 0.28
CA ASN A 100 8.31 10.00 -1.09
C ASN A 100 6.92 10.36 -1.65
N LEU A 101 6.72 10.03 -2.93
CA LEU A 101 5.39 9.96 -3.50
C LEU A 101 4.60 8.87 -2.77
N ARG A 102 3.41 9.21 -2.28
CA ARG A 102 2.49 8.26 -1.69
C ARG A 102 1.58 7.69 -2.76
N THR A 103 1.06 6.51 -2.48
CA THR A 103 0.12 5.79 -3.35
C THR A 103 -0.98 6.72 -3.85
N PRO A 104 -1.06 6.99 -5.16
CA PRO A 104 -2.14 7.78 -5.72
C PRO A 104 -3.51 7.11 -5.47
N SER A 105 -4.56 7.91 -5.37
CA SER A 105 -5.94 7.39 -5.35
C SER A 105 -6.91 8.26 -6.14
N ASP A 106 -7.97 7.61 -6.60
CA ASP A 106 -8.97 8.16 -7.49
C ASP A 106 -10.41 7.90 -6.98
N CYS A 107 -11.38 8.58 -7.60
CA CYS A 107 -12.78 8.25 -7.37
C CYS A 107 -13.23 7.19 -8.39
N MET A 108 -14.48 6.72 -8.28
CA MET A 108 -15.03 5.74 -9.23
C MET A 108 -14.97 6.19 -10.71
N GLY A 109 -14.83 7.50 -11.00
CA GLY A 109 -14.59 7.96 -12.36
C GLY A 109 -15.65 7.53 -13.36
N GLU A 110 -15.24 7.31 -14.61
CA GLU A 110 -16.11 6.91 -15.71
C GLU A 110 -16.69 5.50 -15.54
N SER A 111 -16.21 4.68 -14.59
CA SER A 111 -16.73 3.33 -14.42
C SER A 111 -18.17 3.31 -13.89
N MET A 112 -18.54 4.28 -13.04
CA MET A 112 -19.83 4.29 -12.34
C MET A 112 -20.42 5.69 -12.14
N CYS A 113 -19.79 6.77 -12.61
CA CYS A 113 -20.24 8.15 -12.39
C CYS A 113 -20.44 8.89 -13.72
N GLU A 114 -21.67 9.32 -13.99
CA GLU A 114 -22.04 10.14 -15.15
C GLU A 114 -21.47 11.55 -15.12
N TYR A 115 -20.94 11.98 -13.96
CA TYR A 115 -20.29 13.29 -13.78
C TYR A 115 -18.76 13.23 -13.94
N ALA A 116 -18.21 12.08 -14.33
CA ALA A 116 -16.80 11.98 -14.62
C ALA A 116 -16.45 12.79 -15.87
N CYS A 117 -15.51 13.72 -15.74
CA CYS A 117 -15.06 14.57 -16.84
C CYS A 117 -13.85 14.00 -17.59
N TYR A 118 -13.26 12.93 -17.07
CA TYR A 118 -12.12 12.21 -17.63
C TYR A 118 -11.97 10.86 -16.89
N ASP A 119 -11.20 9.95 -17.48
CA ASP A 119 -10.87 8.67 -16.87
C ASP A 119 -9.90 8.86 -15.70
N THR A 120 -10.46 8.91 -14.48
CA THR A 120 -9.68 9.07 -13.26
C THR A 120 -8.85 7.83 -12.92
N GLN A 121 -9.34 6.64 -13.28
CA GLN A 121 -8.68 5.37 -12.96
C GLN A 121 -7.43 5.21 -13.81
N GLU A 122 -7.54 5.47 -15.12
CA GLU A 122 -6.43 5.35 -16.05
C GLU A 122 -5.30 6.32 -15.69
N ILE A 123 -5.62 7.59 -15.41
CA ILE A 123 -4.60 8.57 -15.00
C ILE A 123 -3.93 8.14 -13.69
N CYS A 124 -4.70 7.63 -12.73
CA CYS A 124 -4.16 7.18 -11.45
C CYS A 124 -3.21 5.98 -11.65
N TYR A 125 -3.57 5.04 -12.52
CA TYR A 125 -2.72 3.91 -12.89
C TYR A 125 -1.44 4.36 -13.58
N GLN A 126 -1.54 5.18 -14.62
CA GLN A 126 -0.39 5.66 -15.40
C GLN A 126 0.59 6.43 -14.51
N LEU A 127 0.11 7.35 -13.65
CA LEU A 127 0.97 8.08 -12.73
C LEU A 127 1.64 7.16 -11.70
N THR A 128 0.93 6.13 -11.23
CA THR A 128 1.49 5.16 -10.29
C THR A 128 2.61 4.35 -10.95
N MET A 129 2.44 3.94 -12.21
CA MET A 129 3.43 3.16 -12.94
C MET A 129 4.62 4.01 -13.41
N GLU A 130 4.38 5.25 -13.85
CA GLU A 130 5.43 6.17 -14.32
C GLU A 130 6.37 6.57 -13.18
N TYR A 131 5.83 6.82 -11.98
CA TYR A 131 6.58 7.30 -10.82
C TYR A 131 6.80 6.23 -9.74
N GLN A 132 7.07 4.98 -10.16
CA GLN A 132 7.36 3.88 -9.23
C GLN A 132 8.62 4.16 -8.39
N ASP A 133 9.66 4.70 -9.02
CA ASP A 133 10.91 5.03 -8.32
C ASP A 133 10.68 6.08 -7.24
N GLU A 134 9.92 7.15 -7.52
CA GLU A 134 9.60 8.16 -6.51
C GLU A 134 8.64 7.67 -5.42
N LEU A 135 7.95 6.55 -5.64
CA LEU A 135 7.04 5.94 -4.67
C LEU A 135 7.78 5.00 -3.71
N HIS A 136 8.71 4.20 -4.22
CA HIS A 136 9.49 3.25 -3.42
C HIS A 136 10.80 3.85 -2.86
N GLU A 137 11.39 4.84 -3.53
CA GLU A 137 12.61 5.51 -3.07
C GLU A 137 12.34 6.90 -2.47
N SER A 138 12.91 7.12 -1.29
CA SER A 138 12.84 8.39 -0.57
C SER A 138 13.74 9.41 -1.25
N CYS A 139 13.21 10.08 -2.27
CA CYS A 139 13.93 11.09 -3.03
C CYS A 139 13.58 12.53 -2.60
N GLN A 140 12.56 12.71 -1.74
CA GLN A 140 11.98 14.01 -1.43
C GLN A 140 12.21 14.39 0.04
N GLY A 141 12.40 15.70 0.33
CA GLY A 141 12.43 16.21 1.70
C GLY A 141 11.04 16.34 2.35
N ILE A 142 9.99 15.93 1.64
CA ILE A 142 8.58 16.02 2.02
C ILE A 142 7.82 14.83 1.42
N PHE A 143 6.62 14.51 1.94
CA PHE A 143 5.74 13.53 1.31
C PHE A 143 4.78 14.21 0.33
N VAL A 144 4.51 13.56 -0.80
CA VAL A 144 3.56 14.05 -1.82
C VAL A 144 2.41 13.06 -1.95
N VAL A 145 1.16 13.56 -1.94
CA VAL A 145 -0.05 12.73 -2.10
C VAL A 145 -0.82 13.25 -3.30
N ILE A 146 -1.20 12.35 -4.22
CA ILE A 146 -2.05 12.65 -5.37
C ILE A 146 -3.40 12.00 -5.12
N ASN A 147 -4.40 12.80 -4.75
CA ASN A 147 -5.79 12.36 -4.59
C ASN A 147 -6.69 13.06 -5.60
N ARG A 148 -7.51 12.28 -6.32
CA ARG A 148 -8.64 12.78 -7.15
C ARG A 148 -8.24 13.79 -8.23
N GLY A 149 -7.08 13.59 -8.86
CA GLY A 149 -6.61 14.42 -9.99
C GLY A 149 -6.48 15.92 -9.72
N ARG A 150 -6.38 16.35 -8.44
CA ARG A 150 -6.05 17.75 -8.13
C ARG A 150 -4.57 18.00 -8.42
N ARG A 151 -4.32 18.99 -9.30
CA ARG A 151 -2.99 19.44 -9.78
C ARG A 151 -1.87 19.27 -8.74
N ILE A 152 -0.81 18.59 -9.17
CA ILE A 152 0.50 18.60 -8.53
C ILE A 152 1.03 20.04 -8.56
N PHE A 153 1.07 20.73 -7.42
CA PHE A 153 1.92 21.90 -7.27
C PHE A 153 3.31 21.43 -6.87
N ARG A 154 4.23 21.34 -7.83
CA ARG A 154 5.67 21.44 -7.52
C ARG A 154 5.90 22.89 -7.07
N LYS A 155 6.44 23.08 -5.87
CA LYS A 155 7.12 24.32 -5.51
C LYS A 155 8.46 24.38 -6.22
#